data_AF-A0A2D7SLG3-F1
#
_entry.id   AF-A0A2D7SLG3-F1
#
_cell.length_a   1.000
_cell.length_b   1.000
_cell.length_c   1.000
_cell.angle_alpha   90.00
_cell.angle_beta   90.00
_cell.angle_gamma   90.00
#
_symmetry.space_group_name_H-M   'P 1'
#
loop_
_entity.id
_entity.type
_entity.pdbx_description
1 polymer ?
#
loop_
_entity_poly.entity_id
_entity_poly.type
_entity_poly.pdbx_seq_one_letter_code
_entity_poly.pdbx_strand_id
1 'polypeptide(L)'
;MDETLNINDDIKSLKLAVLKDNLKQNWKLDTDLWNEEFPHDFRFEDTYLQLSFVLRDFNIDELKHLISITNLFDVKNYSHDISTLINNYIKSCVDYLNHEIDGKTDEYFQKFNNNNNCFSYEKKIKKSLTKYQINYSLFFYGTLRSLEVRKAVIGESSDNHNISLGYLLKHKVFRVKNANYPLIKYTNNQVDVVKGLLINNITFEELKKLDRFEGRNYFRQFVKVNVDQIHHDAQIYMPTKNMISEEPWDYEKWYKNDMKNFFLNEFDLNGVK
;
A
#
# COMPACT_ATOMS: atom_id res chain seq x y z
N MET A 1 -5.29 22.75 9.49
CA MET A 1 -5.67 21.45 10.07
C MET A 1 -5.05 20.42 9.15
N ASP A 2 -3.82 20.02 9.47
CA ASP A 2 -3.13 18.96 8.74
C ASP A 2 -3.81 17.65 9.13
N GLU A 3 -4.69 17.13 8.28
CA GLU A 3 -5.01 15.71 8.31
C GLU A 3 -3.75 14.98 7.85
N THR A 4 -2.86 14.70 8.79
CA THR A 4 -1.84 13.69 8.61
C THR A 4 -2.57 12.37 8.40
N LEU A 5 -2.76 11.99 7.14
CA LEU A 5 -3.17 10.65 6.73
C LEU A 5 -2.17 9.66 7.35
N ASN A 6 -2.55 9.11 8.49
CA ASN A 6 -1.73 8.17 9.22
C ASN A 6 -1.94 6.80 8.58
N ILE A 7 -0.90 6.29 7.94
CA ILE A 7 -0.86 4.98 7.28
C ILE A 7 -1.43 3.88 8.19
N ASN A 8 -1.26 4.01 9.51
CA ASN A 8 -1.83 3.08 10.48
C ASN A 8 -3.36 3.10 10.51
N ASP A 9 -4.00 4.26 10.36
CA ASP A 9 -5.47 4.39 10.38
C ASP A 9 -6.10 3.83 9.10
N ASP A 10 -5.41 3.96 7.97
CA ASP A 10 -5.83 3.35 6.69
C ASP A 10 -5.74 1.82 6.76
N ILE A 11 -4.61 1.26 7.24
CA ILE A 11 -4.44 -0.19 7.43
C ILE A 11 -5.56 -0.75 8.30
N LYS A 12 -5.86 -0.06 9.38
CA LYS A 12 -6.86 -0.44 10.38
C LYS A 12 -8.27 -0.43 9.80
N SER A 13 -8.61 0.61 9.03
CA SER A 13 -9.88 0.71 8.31
C SER A 13 -10.08 -0.43 7.30
N LEU A 14 -9.01 -0.80 6.58
CA LEU A 14 -9.04 -1.90 5.61
C LEU A 14 -9.18 -3.26 6.29
N LYS A 15 -8.49 -3.50 7.40
CA LYS A 15 -8.66 -4.73 8.20
C LYS A 15 -10.11 -4.88 8.68
N LEU A 16 -10.72 -3.79 9.17
CA LEU A 16 -12.12 -3.78 9.56
C LEU A 16 -13.07 -4.08 8.39
N ALA A 17 -12.79 -3.57 7.19
CA ALA A 17 -13.59 -3.86 6.01
C ALA A 17 -13.55 -5.36 5.66
N VAL A 18 -12.35 -5.97 5.61
CA VAL A 18 -12.21 -7.42 5.37
C VAL A 18 -13.02 -8.23 6.39
N LEU A 19 -12.98 -7.84 7.66
CA LEU A 19 -13.73 -8.49 8.72
C LEU A 19 -15.24 -8.36 8.50
N LYS A 20 -15.76 -7.16 8.22
CA LYS A 20 -17.19 -6.92 7.99
C LYS A 20 -17.73 -7.70 6.80
N ASP A 21 -16.96 -7.83 5.72
CA ASP A 21 -17.41 -8.47 4.49
C ASP A 21 -17.37 -10.01 4.58
N ASN A 22 -16.44 -10.57 5.36
CA ASN A 22 -16.26 -12.01 5.50
C ASN A 22 -17.01 -12.59 6.71
N LEU A 23 -17.07 -11.86 7.82
CA LEU A 23 -17.83 -12.25 8.98
C LEU A 23 -19.29 -11.85 8.77
N LYS A 24 -20.14 -12.81 8.40
CA LYS A 24 -21.60 -12.70 8.53
C LYS A 24 -22.04 -12.64 10.01
N GLN A 25 -21.39 -11.82 10.84
CA GLN A 25 -21.63 -11.69 12.28
C GLN A 25 -21.74 -10.21 12.68
N ASN A 26 -22.76 -9.92 13.50
CA ASN A 26 -23.06 -8.59 14.03
C ASN A 26 -22.18 -8.30 15.25
N TRP A 27 -20.99 -7.77 15.04
CA TRP A 27 -20.15 -7.24 16.12
C TRP A 27 -20.52 -5.76 16.34
N LYS A 28 -21.13 -5.42 17.49
CA LYS A 28 -21.29 -4.03 17.93
C LYS A 28 -19.98 -3.59 18.57
N LEU A 29 -19.21 -2.74 17.91
CA LEU A 29 -18.02 -2.10 18.48
C LEU A 29 -18.19 -0.59 18.39
N ASP A 30 -18.09 0.08 19.54
CA ASP A 30 -18.35 1.52 19.68
C ASP A 30 -17.20 2.35 19.09
N THR A 31 -17.55 3.46 18.44
CA THR A 31 -16.67 4.21 17.52
C THR A 31 -15.70 5.18 18.21
N ASP A 32 -15.79 5.37 19.52
CA ASP A 32 -15.20 6.53 20.21
C ASP A 32 -13.83 6.26 20.87
N LEU A 33 -13.34 5.00 20.87
CA LEU A 33 -12.09 4.58 21.52
C LEU A 33 -10.80 4.82 20.69
N TRP A 34 -10.88 5.56 19.59
CA TRP A 34 -9.79 5.59 18.59
C TRP A 34 -8.75 6.70 18.83
N ASN A 35 -8.93 7.58 19.81
CA ASN A 35 -8.22 8.87 19.91
C ASN A 35 -7.38 9.16 21.18
N GLU A 36 -7.15 8.23 22.11
CA GLU A 36 -6.37 8.54 23.33
C GLU A 36 -5.00 7.84 23.41
N GLU A 37 -3.99 8.59 23.87
CA GLU A 37 -2.63 8.11 24.14
C GLU A 37 -2.65 6.96 25.17
N PHE A 38 -2.03 5.83 24.81
CA PHE A 38 -2.01 4.57 25.55
C PHE A 38 -1.66 4.72 27.05
N PRO A 39 -2.63 4.54 27.97
CA PRO A 39 -2.34 4.40 29.39
C PRO A 39 -1.89 2.97 29.68
N HIS A 40 -0.83 2.84 30.48
CA HIS A 40 -0.12 1.60 30.77
C HIS A 40 -0.88 0.58 31.66
N ASP A 41 -2.19 0.79 31.89
CA ASP A 41 -3.01 -0.01 32.80
C ASP A 41 -4.42 -0.21 32.24
N PHE A 42 -4.55 -1.03 31.20
CA PHE A 42 -5.84 -1.61 30.82
C PHE A 42 -5.69 -3.11 30.63
N ARG A 43 -5.86 -3.81 31.75
CA ARG A 43 -6.27 -5.22 31.77
C ARG A 43 -7.78 -5.25 31.52
N PHE A 44 -8.19 -6.18 30.65
CA PHE A 44 -9.57 -6.60 30.36
C PHE A 44 -10.37 -5.73 29.35
N GLU A 45 -10.98 -6.43 28.39
CA GLU A 45 -12.13 -6.04 27.53
C GLU A 45 -11.93 -5.55 26.08
N ASP A 46 -10.72 -5.24 25.62
CA ASP A 46 -10.59 -4.69 24.26
C ASP A 46 -10.43 -5.75 23.17
N THR A 47 -11.58 -6.13 22.59
CA THR A 47 -11.72 -6.73 21.24
C THR A 47 -10.80 -6.03 20.20
N TYR A 48 -10.47 -4.77 20.45
CA TYR A 48 -9.58 -3.92 19.66
C TYR A 48 -8.09 -4.36 19.66
N LEU A 49 -7.50 -4.68 20.82
CA LEU A 49 -6.13 -5.22 20.88
C LEU A 49 -6.07 -6.60 20.19
N GLN A 50 -7.18 -7.34 20.28
CA GLN A 50 -7.37 -8.67 19.73
C GLN A 50 -7.53 -8.67 18.20
N LEU A 51 -8.14 -7.64 17.62
CA LEU A 51 -8.22 -7.44 16.17
C LEU A 51 -6.91 -6.95 15.55
N SER A 52 -5.98 -6.41 16.34
CA SER A 52 -4.65 -6.02 15.84
C SER A 52 -3.83 -7.20 15.29
N PHE A 53 -4.15 -8.42 15.77
CA PHE A 53 -3.60 -9.67 15.25
C PHE A 53 -4.09 -10.02 13.85
N VAL A 54 -5.24 -9.50 13.40
CA VAL A 54 -5.85 -9.85 12.10
C VAL A 54 -4.97 -9.35 10.96
N LEU A 55 -4.49 -10.29 10.14
CA LEU A 55 -3.66 -10.03 8.95
C LEU A 55 -2.47 -9.11 9.30
N ARG A 56 -1.74 -9.46 10.37
CA ARG A 56 -0.64 -8.67 10.91
C ARG A 56 0.44 -8.40 9.86
N ASP A 57 0.80 -9.40 9.09
CA ASP A 57 1.91 -9.35 8.15
C ASP A 57 1.49 -8.82 6.76
N PHE A 58 0.24 -8.35 6.60
CA PHE A 58 -0.29 -7.86 5.33
C PHE A 58 -0.07 -6.37 5.15
N ASN A 59 0.45 -5.98 3.98
CA ASN A 59 0.56 -4.58 3.58
C ASN A 59 -0.77 -4.04 3.03
N ILE A 60 -0.86 -2.72 2.83
CA ILE A 60 -2.09 -2.06 2.38
C ILE A 60 -2.61 -2.62 1.06
N ASP A 61 -1.73 -2.94 0.10
CA ASP A 61 -2.15 -3.45 -1.20
C ASP A 61 -2.68 -4.88 -1.11
N GLU A 62 -2.01 -5.72 -0.34
CA GLU A 62 -2.50 -7.07 -0.06
C GLU A 62 -3.89 -6.99 0.61
N LEU A 63 -4.10 -6.06 1.55
CA LEU A 63 -5.40 -5.85 2.20
C LEU A 63 -6.48 -5.35 1.22
N LYS A 64 -6.18 -4.34 0.40
CA LYS A 64 -7.12 -3.84 -0.63
C LYS A 64 -7.50 -4.92 -1.62
N HIS A 65 -6.53 -5.74 -2.02
CA HIS A 65 -6.79 -6.85 -2.92
C HIS A 65 -7.65 -7.94 -2.25
N LEU A 66 -7.37 -8.27 -0.98
CA LEU A 66 -8.22 -9.17 -0.20
C LEU A 66 -9.66 -8.66 -0.15
N ILE A 67 -9.90 -7.37 0.07
CA ILE A 67 -11.24 -6.77 0.03
C ILE A 67 -11.86 -7.00 -1.35
N SER A 68 -11.14 -6.67 -2.43
CA SER A 68 -11.64 -6.83 -3.80
C SER A 68 -12.05 -8.27 -4.13
N ILE A 69 -11.24 -9.27 -3.76
CA ILE A 69 -11.49 -10.69 -4.11
C ILE A 69 -12.35 -11.41 -3.08
N THR A 70 -12.74 -10.76 -1.98
CA THR A 70 -13.71 -11.31 -1.03
C THR A 70 -15.04 -10.57 -1.05
N ASN A 71 -15.17 -9.54 -1.88
CA ASN A 71 -16.43 -8.85 -2.11
C ASN A 71 -17.43 -9.78 -2.84
N LEU A 72 -18.43 -10.26 -2.10
CA LEU A 72 -19.49 -11.14 -2.59
C LEU A 72 -20.35 -10.51 -3.70
N PHE A 73 -20.37 -9.18 -3.81
CA PHE A 73 -21.09 -8.46 -4.84
C PHE A 73 -20.32 -8.34 -6.16
N ASP A 74 -18.99 -8.59 -6.15
CA ASP A 74 -18.17 -8.67 -7.36
C ASP A 74 -17.90 -10.13 -7.74
N VAL A 75 -18.94 -10.79 -8.27
CA VAL A 75 -18.95 -12.22 -8.60
C VAL A 75 -17.83 -12.61 -9.58
N LYS A 76 -17.33 -11.68 -10.40
CA LYS A 76 -16.26 -11.96 -11.37
C LYS A 76 -14.88 -12.13 -10.71
N ASN A 77 -14.63 -11.40 -9.62
CA ASN A 77 -13.34 -11.39 -8.93
C ASN A 77 -13.37 -12.14 -7.60
N TYR A 78 -14.54 -12.62 -7.16
CA TYR A 78 -14.71 -13.32 -5.90
C TYR A 78 -13.94 -14.66 -5.85
N SER A 79 -13.14 -14.83 -4.80
CA SER A 79 -12.39 -16.04 -4.49
C SER A 79 -13.04 -16.81 -3.33
N HIS A 80 -13.68 -17.93 -3.65
CA HIS A 80 -14.25 -18.81 -2.63
C HIS A 80 -13.18 -19.42 -1.72
N ASP A 81 -12.01 -19.76 -2.28
CA ASP A 81 -10.90 -20.33 -1.54
C ASP A 81 -10.32 -19.34 -0.52
N ILE A 82 -10.06 -18.09 -0.94
CA ILE A 82 -9.49 -17.07 -0.05
C ILE A 82 -10.49 -16.64 1.01
N SER A 83 -11.77 -16.47 0.67
CA SER A 83 -12.80 -16.16 1.66
C SER A 83 -12.95 -17.29 2.70
N THR A 84 -12.89 -18.55 2.27
CA THR A 84 -12.88 -19.70 3.19
C THR A 84 -11.65 -19.71 4.11
N LEU A 85 -10.47 -19.37 3.59
CA LEU A 85 -9.26 -19.25 4.39
C LEU A 85 -9.35 -18.11 5.42
N ILE A 86 -9.89 -16.95 5.04
CA ILE A 86 -10.12 -15.82 5.95
C ILE A 86 -11.12 -16.17 7.04
N ASN A 87 -12.22 -16.84 6.70
CA ASN A 87 -13.22 -17.27 7.68
C ASN A 87 -12.63 -18.24 8.71
N ASN A 88 -11.83 -19.21 8.24
CA ASN A 88 -11.16 -20.16 9.14
C ASN A 88 -10.06 -19.49 9.98
N TYR A 89 -9.33 -18.54 9.40
CA TYR A 89 -8.36 -17.71 10.11
C TYR A 89 -9.02 -17.01 11.29
N ILE A 90 -10.08 -16.24 11.02
CA ILE A 90 -10.77 -15.45 12.06
C ILE A 90 -11.34 -16.37 13.13
N LYS A 91 -12.02 -17.47 12.74
CA LYS A 91 -12.54 -18.46 13.70
C LYS A 91 -11.44 -19.01 14.61
N SER A 92 -10.28 -19.33 14.05
CA SER A 92 -9.15 -19.87 14.82
C SER A 92 -8.50 -18.81 15.72
N CYS A 93 -8.41 -17.55 15.28
CA CYS A 93 -7.87 -16.46 16.10
C CYS A 93 -8.79 -16.11 17.27
N VAL A 94 -10.11 -16.08 17.05
CA VAL A 94 -11.09 -15.89 18.13
C VAL A 94 -10.99 -17.02 19.17
N ASP A 95 -10.84 -18.27 18.70
CA ASP A 95 -10.66 -19.41 19.60
C ASP A 95 -9.35 -19.31 20.41
N TYR A 96 -8.24 -18.91 19.77
CA TYR A 96 -6.97 -18.66 20.45
C TYR A 96 -7.10 -17.62 21.55
N LEU A 97 -7.74 -16.48 21.24
CA LEU A 97 -7.91 -15.38 22.18
C LEU A 97 -8.75 -15.77 23.39
N ASN A 98 -9.84 -16.52 23.20
CA ASN A 98 -10.65 -17.04 24.30
C ASN A 98 -9.81 -17.94 25.23
N HIS A 99 -8.99 -18.82 24.66
CA HIS A 99 -8.10 -19.68 25.45
C HIS A 99 -6.99 -18.89 26.14
N GLU A 100 -6.47 -17.83 25.52
CA GLU A 100 -5.46 -16.94 26.12
C GLU A 100 -6.02 -16.17 27.32
N ILE A 101 -7.23 -15.62 27.21
CA ILE A 101 -7.94 -14.93 28.30
C ILE A 101 -8.14 -15.87 29.49
N ASP A 102 -8.50 -17.12 29.23
CA ASP A 102 -8.72 -18.14 30.27
C ASP A 102 -7.41 -18.72 30.83
N GLY A 103 -6.24 -18.32 30.31
CA GLY A 103 -4.94 -18.87 30.71
C GLY A 103 -4.71 -20.32 30.26
N LYS A 104 -5.42 -20.76 29.22
CA LYS A 104 -5.50 -22.15 28.70
C LYS A 104 -4.97 -22.27 27.27
N THR A 105 -3.94 -21.51 26.91
CA THR A 105 -3.34 -21.55 25.56
C THR A 105 -2.89 -22.95 25.13
N ASP A 106 -2.49 -23.80 26.08
CA ASP A 106 -2.10 -25.18 25.78
C ASP A 106 -3.27 -26.02 25.25
N GLU A 107 -4.49 -25.81 25.74
CA GLU A 107 -5.69 -26.49 25.23
C GLU A 107 -5.99 -26.08 23.78
N TYR A 108 -5.75 -24.82 23.43
CA TYR A 108 -5.83 -24.35 22.04
C TYR A 108 -4.86 -25.10 21.13
N PHE A 109 -3.59 -25.24 21.53
CA PHE A 109 -2.58 -25.94 20.73
C PHE A 109 -2.76 -27.48 20.71
N GLN A 110 -3.51 -28.04 21.66
CA GLN A 110 -3.97 -29.43 21.58
C GLN A 110 -5.11 -29.60 20.56
N LYS A 111 -6.01 -28.61 20.46
CA LYS A 111 -7.15 -28.60 19.53
C LYS A 111 -6.75 -28.23 18.09
N PHE A 112 -5.81 -27.31 17.93
CA PHE A 112 -5.31 -26.85 16.64
C PHE A 112 -3.84 -27.21 16.46
N ASN A 113 -3.56 -28.02 15.45
CA ASN A 113 -2.21 -28.38 15.06
C ASN A 113 -1.53 -27.24 14.27
N ASN A 114 -0.25 -27.45 13.93
CA ASN A 114 0.58 -26.48 13.21
C ASN A 114 0.02 -26.03 11.84
N ASN A 115 -0.98 -26.73 11.30
CA ASN A 115 -1.56 -26.47 9.99
C ASN A 115 -2.98 -25.86 10.04
N ASN A 116 -3.64 -25.76 11.20
CA ASN A 116 -5.00 -25.22 11.27
C ASN A 116 -5.20 -24.20 12.41
N ASN A 117 -4.12 -23.60 12.89
CA ASN A 117 -4.17 -22.50 13.85
C ASN A 117 -4.14 -21.12 13.16
N CYS A 118 -4.43 -20.07 13.94
CA CYS A 118 -4.48 -18.67 13.51
C CYS A 118 -3.22 -18.27 12.72
N PHE A 119 -2.04 -18.61 13.23
CA PHE A 119 -0.74 -18.28 12.61
C PHE A 119 -0.49 -19.01 11.28
N SER A 120 -1.02 -20.23 11.14
CA SER A 120 -0.88 -21.03 9.92
C SER A 120 -1.77 -20.54 8.79
N TYR A 121 -2.98 -20.05 9.11
CA TYR A 121 -3.91 -19.54 8.11
C TYR A 121 -3.44 -18.23 7.49
N GLU A 122 -2.78 -17.36 8.26
CA GLU A 122 -2.20 -16.12 7.72
C GLU A 122 -1.20 -16.41 6.57
N LYS A 123 -0.30 -17.37 6.78
CA LYS A 123 0.64 -17.84 5.74
C LYS A 123 -0.07 -18.47 4.54
N LYS A 124 -1.16 -19.22 4.78
CA LYS A 124 -1.97 -19.81 3.72
C LYS A 124 -2.69 -18.75 2.88
N ILE A 125 -3.24 -17.72 3.53
CA ILE A 125 -3.89 -16.59 2.83
C ILE A 125 -2.86 -15.88 1.98
N LYS A 126 -1.66 -15.54 2.50
CA LYS A 126 -0.60 -14.94 1.68
C LYS A 126 -0.21 -15.80 0.49
N LYS A 127 0.00 -17.11 0.72
CA LYS A 127 0.34 -18.05 -0.37
C LYS A 127 -0.78 -18.14 -1.41
N SER A 128 -2.04 -18.18 -1.00
CA SER A 128 -3.16 -18.16 -1.95
C SER A 128 -3.25 -16.83 -2.69
N LEU A 129 -3.01 -15.71 -1.99
CA LEU A 129 -3.02 -14.37 -2.58
C LEU A 129 -1.94 -14.23 -3.66
N THR A 130 -0.76 -14.84 -3.50
CA THR A 130 0.27 -14.84 -4.57
C THR A 130 -0.17 -15.53 -5.87
N LYS A 131 -1.18 -16.40 -5.83
CA LYS A 131 -1.75 -17.01 -7.05
C LYS A 131 -2.66 -16.04 -7.80
N TYR A 132 -3.20 -15.06 -7.10
CA TYR A 132 -3.92 -13.95 -7.71
C TYR A 132 -2.87 -12.90 -8.04
N GLN A 133 -2.54 -12.77 -9.33
CA GLN A 133 -1.53 -11.86 -9.82
C GLN A 133 -1.91 -10.41 -9.45
N ILE A 134 -1.48 -9.96 -8.26
CA ILE A 134 -1.80 -8.62 -7.76
C ILE A 134 -1.10 -7.63 -8.67
N ASN A 135 -1.93 -6.83 -9.31
CA ASN A 135 -1.50 -5.79 -10.23
C ASN A 135 -1.68 -4.45 -9.53
N TYR A 136 -0.59 -3.71 -9.44
CA TYR A 136 -0.50 -2.42 -8.78
C TYR A 136 -0.58 -1.30 -9.83
N SER A 137 -1.13 -0.17 -9.39
CA SER A 137 -1.20 1.06 -10.20
C SER A 137 -0.33 2.13 -9.57
N LEU A 138 0.64 2.65 -10.32
CA LEU A 138 1.54 3.71 -9.87
C LEU A 138 1.44 4.94 -10.76
N PHE A 139 1.52 6.11 -10.15
CA PHE A 139 1.59 7.40 -10.81
C PHE A 139 3.02 7.95 -10.79
N PHE A 140 3.62 8.05 -11.97
CA PHE A 140 4.96 8.59 -12.14
C PHE A 140 4.89 10.05 -12.59
N TYR A 141 5.41 10.94 -11.76
CA TYR A 141 5.54 12.38 -12.05
C TYR A 141 6.96 12.80 -12.41
N GLY A 142 7.95 11.96 -12.07
CA GLY A 142 9.38 12.27 -12.14
C GLY A 142 10.16 11.51 -13.21
N THR A 143 11.38 11.08 -12.88
CA THR A 143 12.30 10.38 -13.80
C THR A 143 11.71 9.09 -14.34
N LEU A 144 10.92 8.36 -13.55
CA LEU A 144 10.17 7.16 -13.97
C LEU A 144 9.13 7.42 -15.06
N ARG A 145 8.89 8.68 -15.49
CA ARG A 145 8.13 8.98 -16.71
C ARG A 145 8.90 8.63 -17.99
N SER A 146 10.23 8.60 -17.96
CA SER A 146 11.06 8.12 -19.07
C SER A 146 10.96 6.60 -19.19
N LEU A 147 10.79 6.12 -20.43
CA LEU A 147 10.78 4.68 -20.72
C LEU A 147 12.16 4.07 -20.42
N GLU A 148 13.24 4.78 -20.72
CA GLU A 148 14.62 4.38 -20.48
C GLU A 148 14.88 4.13 -19.00
N VAL A 149 14.43 5.03 -18.13
CA VAL A 149 14.56 4.86 -16.67
C VAL A 149 13.73 3.67 -16.21
N ARG A 150 12.49 3.50 -16.69
CA ARG A 150 11.66 2.33 -16.34
C ARG A 150 12.35 1.03 -16.77
N LYS A 151 12.78 0.92 -18.02
CA LYS A 151 13.48 -0.27 -18.53
C LYS A 151 14.73 -0.59 -17.70
N ALA A 152 15.49 0.43 -17.30
CA ALA A 152 16.66 0.24 -16.46
C ALA A 152 16.31 -0.31 -15.06
N VAL A 153 15.16 0.08 -14.49
CA VAL A 153 14.76 -0.34 -13.13
C VAL A 153 14.03 -1.69 -13.14
N ILE A 154 13.00 -1.86 -13.97
CA ILE A 154 12.12 -3.05 -13.92
C ILE A 154 12.38 -4.06 -15.04
N GLY A 155 13.09 -3.66 -16.11
CA GLY A 155 13.39 -4.47 -17.28
C GLY A 155 12.43 -4.26 -18.45
N GLU A 156 12.55 -5.09 -19.50
CA GLU A 156 11.72 -5.05 -20.71
C GLU A 156 10.22 -5.34 -20.46
N SER A 157 9.86 -5.82 -19.26
CA SER A 157 8.46 -5.99 -18.86
C SER A 157 7.69 -4.66 -18.81
N SER A 158 8.38 -3.52 -18.79
CA SER A 158 7.79 -2.18 -18.88
C SER A 158 6.90 -1.98 -20.11
N ASP A 159 7.13 -2.75 -21.18
CA ASP A 159 6.42 -2.60 -22.45
C ASP A 159 5.02 -3.23 -22.42
N ASN A 160 4.72 -4.04 -21.39
CA ASN A 160 3.44 -4.74 -21.23
C ASN A 160 2.47 -4.01 -20.29
N HIS A 161 2.87 -2.86 -19.72
CA HIS A 161 2.01 -2.12 -18.79
C HIS A 161 0.99 -1.26 -19.52
N ASN A 162 -0.20 -1.13 -18.93
CA ASN A 162 -1.22 -0.20 -19.44
C ASN A 162 -0.87 1.21 -18.97
N ILE A 163 -0.50 2.07 -19.91
CA ILE A 163 -0.06 3.45 -19.65
C ILE A 163 -1.18 4.43 -20.01
N SER A 164 -1.49 5.33 -19.09
CA SER A 164 -2.44 6.43 -19.33
C SER A 164 -1.82 7.76 -18.89
N LEU A 165 -2.05 8.81 -19.66
CA LEU A 165 -1.68 10.17 -19.24
C LEU A 165 -2.65 10.61 -18.15
N GLY A 166 -2.10 11.05 -17.01
CA GLY A 166 -2.91 11.47 -15.88
C GLY A 166 -2.38 12.72 -15.22
N TYR A 167 -3.16 13.27 -14.30
CA TYR A 167 -2.74 14.41 -13.51
C TYR A 167 -3.23 14.36 -12.06
N LEU A 168 -2.45 14.99 -11.19
CA LEU A 168 -2.73 15.14 -9.77
C LEU A 168 -2.93 16.64 -9.45
N LEU A 169 -4.05 16.96 -8.81
CA LEU A 169 -4.37 18.33 -8.39
C LEU A 169 -3.72 18.65 -7.03
N LYS A 170 -3.55 19.93 -6.73
CA LYS A 170 -3.01 20.45 -5.46
C LYS A 170 -1.56 20.05 -5.17
N HIS A 171 -0.79 19.77 -6.22
CA HIS A 171 0.61 19.38 -6.08
C HIS A 171 1.50 20.17 -7.05
N LYS A 172 2.77 20.30 -6.69
CA LYS A 172 3.84 20.80 -7.58
C LYS A 172 5.07 19.93 -7.51
N VAL A 173 5.82 19.90 -8.60
CA VAL A 173 7.10 19.20 -8.69
C VAL A 173 8.25 20.20 -8.66
N PHE A 174 9.25 19.90 -7.85
CA PHE A 174 10.46 20.70 -7.68
C PHE A 174 11.68 19.83 -7.87
N ARG A 175 12.81 20.45 -8.17
CA ARG A 175 14.10 19.77 -8.24
C ARG A 175 14.63 19.54 -6.82
N VAL A 176 15.21 18.37 -6.58
CA VAL A 176 15.93 18.11 -5.33
C VAL A 176 17.22 18.93 -5.29
N LYS A 177 17.54 19.51 -4.14
CA LYS A 177 18.74 20.30 -3.94
C LYS A 177 19.99 19.50 -4.28
N ASN A 178 20.86 20.08 -5.11
CA ASN A 178 22.10 19.46 -5.61
C ASN A 178 21.91 18.15 -6.41
N ALA A 179 20.72 17.89 -6.94
CA ALA A 179 20.46 16.74 -7.78
C ALA A 179 19.58 17.09 -8.98
N ASN A 180 19.51 16.20 -9.97
CA ASN A 180 18.74 16.38 -11.20
C ASN A 180 17.46 15.55 -11.21
N TYR A 181 17.07 14.94 -10.10
CA TYR A 181 15.78 14.26 -9.96
C TYR A 181 14.75 15.09 -9.16
N PRO A 182 13.45 14.83 -9.35
CA PRO A 182 12.40 15.65 -8.80
C PRO A 182 11.84 15.13 -7.47
N LEU A 183 11.25 16.03 -6.70
CA LEU A 183 10.37 15.73 -5.58
C LEU A 183 9.01 16.42 -5.77
N ILE A 184 7.93 15.80 -5.30
CA ILE A 184 6.59 16.39 -5.31
C ILE A 184 6.22 16.99 -3.95
N LYS A 185 5.50 18.11 -3.94
CA LYS A 185 4.94 18.73 -2.73
C LYS A 185 3.44 18.95 -2.89
N TYR A 186 2.70 18.66 -1.83
CA TYR A 186 1.33 19.12 -1.69
C TYR A 186 1.32 20.63 -1.43
N THR A 187 0.55 21.38 -2.22
CA THR A 187 0.45 22.84 -2.11
C THR A 187 -0.92 23.30 -1.62
N ASN A 188 -1.89 22.38 -1.53
CA ASN A 188 -3.29 22.65 -1.22
C ASN A 188 -3.99 23.65 -2.17
N ASN A 189 -3.37 24.01 -3.30
CA ASN A 189 -3.91 24.97 -4.24
C ASN A 189 -4.53 24.26 -5.45
N GLN A 190 -5.82 24.48 -5.70
CA GLN A 190 -6.57 23.76 -6.74
C GLN A 190 -6.06 23.96 -8.17
N VAL A 191 -5.38 25.08 -8.43
CA VAL A 191 -4.82 25.35 -9.78
C VAL A 191 -3.48 24.64 -10.02
N ASP A 192 -2.85 24.15 -8.95
CA ASP A 192 -1.57 23.48 -9.05
C ASP A 192 -1.79 22.04 -9.52
N VAL A 193 -1.19 21.70 -10.68
CA VAL A 193 -1.40 20.43 -11.36
C VAL A 193 -0.06 19.79 -11.68
N VAL A 194 0.08 18.51 -11.34
CA VAL A 194 1.21 17.67 -11.74
C VAL A 194 0.75 16.70 -12.83
N LYS A 195 1.33 16.82 -14.02
CA LYS A 195 1.13 15.88 -15.12
C LYS A 195 2.09 14.70 -14.98
N GLY A 196 1.62 13.50 -15.30
CA GLY A 196 2.42 12.28 -15.20
C GLY A 196 1.81 11.11 -15.95
N LEU A 197 2.34 9.92 -15.66
CA LEU A 197 1.88 8.66 -16.22
C LEU A 197 1.24 7.82 -15.13
N LEU A 198 0.01 7.38 -15.35
CA LEU A 198 -0.59 6.28 -14.61
C LEU A 198 -0.19 4.97 -15.30
N ILE A 199 0.53 4.12 -14.58
CA ILE A 199 0.98 2.80 -15.03
C ILE A 199 0.20 1.76 -14.25
N ASN A 200 -0.57 0.92 -14.93
CA ASN A 200 -1.30 -0.19 -14.33
C ASN A 200 -0.63 -1.53 -14.65
N ASN A 201 -1.02 -2.58 -13.95
CA ASN A 201 -0.48 -3.93 -14.11
C ASN A 201 0.99 -4.08 -13.72
N ILE A 202 1.45 -3.26 -12.76
CA ILE A 202 2.77 -3.46 -12.16
C ILE A 202 2.69 -4.69 -11.25
N THR A 203 3.59 -5.64 -11.40
CA THR A 203 3.64 -6.83 -10.54
C THR A 203 4.34 -6.54 -9.22
N PHE A 204 4.15 -7.40 -8.21
CA PHE A 204 4.83 -7.24 -6.92
C PHE A 204 6.36 -7.26 -7.02
N GLU A 205 6.93 -8.06 -7.92
CA GLU A 205 8.39 -8.12 -8.11
C GLU A 205 8.94 -6.86 -8.78
N GLU A 206 8.21 -6.28 -9.73
CA GLU A 206 8.54 -4.97 -10.30
C GLU A 206 8.41 -3.86 -9.26
N LEU A 207 7.36 -3.93 -8.44
CA LEU A 207 7.14 -2.99 -7.35
C LEU A 207 8.31 -2.96 -6.35
N LYS A 208 8.86 -4.13 -5.97
CA LYS A 208 10.06 -4.22 -5.13
C LYS A 208 11.29 -3.58 -5.78
N LYS A 209 11.46 -3.73 -7.09
CA LYS A 209 12.58 -3.09 -7.82
C LYS A 209 12.43 -1.57 -7.81
N LEU A 210 11.20 -1.07 -7.99
CA LEU A 210 10.89 0.36 -7.90
C LEU A 210 11.17 0.89 -6.49
N ASP A 211 10.75 0.18 -5.44
CA ASP A 211 11.08 0.54 -4.05
C ASP A 211 12.58 0.64 -3.81
N ARG A 212 13.32 -0.35 -4.31
CA ARG A 212 14.76 -0.40 -4.16
C ARG A 212 15.44 0.77 -4.86
N PHE A 213 14.96 1.14 -6.04
CA PHE A 213 15.45 2.27 -6.84
C PHE A 213 15.14 3.63 -6.21
N GLU A 214 13.93 3.82 -5.67
CA GLU A 214 13.54 5.05 -4.97
C GLU A 214 14.25 5.17 -3.61
N GLY A 215 14.62 4.03 -3.03
CA GLY A 215 15.48 3.94 -1.86
C GLY A 215 14.82 4.50 -0.61
N ARG A 216 15.63 5.08 0.30
CA ARG A 216 15.14 5.62 1.58
C ARG A 216 14.58 7.03 1.47
N ASN A 217 14.78 7.68 0.32
CA ASN A 217 14.43 9.09 0.12
C ASN A 217 12.94 9.28 -0.15
N TYR A 218 12.28 8.24 -0.65
CA TYR A 218 10.86 8.26 -0.98
C TYR A 218 10.11 7.09 -0.31
N PHE A 219 8.82 7.29 -0.11
CA PHE A 219 7.89 6.25 0.34
C PHE A 219 6.62 6.29 -0.50
N ARG A 220 5.90 5.17 -0.59
CA ARG A 220 4.64 5.12 -1.34
C ARG A 220 3.49 5.69 -0.53
N GLN A 221 2.65 6.48 -1.20
CA GLN A 221 1.37 6.96 -0.66
C GLN A 221 0.26 6.74 -1.70
N PHE A 222 -0.97 6.52 -1.23
CA PHE A 222 -2.13 6.46 -2.12
C PHE A 222 -2.59 7.84 -2.55
N VAL A 223 -2.98 7.95 -3.83
CA VAL A 223 -3.51 9.16 -4.43
C VAL A 223 -4.64 8.83 -5.40
N LYS A 224 -5.50 9.83 -5.64
CA LYS A 224 -6.50 9.81 -6.70
C LYS A 224 -5.98 10.56 -7.91
N VAL A 225 -5.64 9.82 -8.96
CA VAL A 225 -5.15 10.37 -10.23
C VAL A 225 -6.35 10.63 -11.14
N ASN A 226 -6.35 11.76 -11.81
CA ASN A 226 -7.34 12.04 -12.85
C ASN A 226 -6.83 11.56 -14.20
N VAL A 227 -7.58 10.69 -14.86
CA VAL A 227 -7.39 10.27 -16.25
C VAL A 227 -8.72 10.50 -16.95
N ASP A 228 -8.75 11.32 -18.00
CA ASP A 228 -9.97 11.64 -18.75
C ASP A 228 -11.18 12.03 -17.88
N GLN A 229 -10.93 12.84 -16.83
CA GLN A 229 -11.92 13.30 -15.84
C GLN A 229 -12.47 12.21 -14.88
N ILE A 230 -11.89 11.02 -14.91
CA ILE A 230 -12.21 9.92 -14.00
C ILE A 230 -11.10 9.80 -12.95
N HIS A 231 -11.49 9.59 -11.69
CA HIS A 231 -10.55 9.32 -10.60
C HIS A 231 -10.17 7.84 -10.58
N HIS A 232 -8.87 7.58 -10.62
CA HIS A 232 -8.27 6.25 -10.45
C HIS A 232 -7.44 6.21 -9.17
N ASP A 233 -7.60 5.16 -8.38
CA ASP A 233 -6.73 4.91 -7.23
C ASP A 233 -5.37 4.42 -7.74
N ALA A 234 -4.30 5.05 -7.24
CA ALA A 234 -2.94 4.68 -7.56
C ALA A 234 -2.02 4.98 -6.38
N GLN A 235 -0.77 4.54 -6.47
CA GLN A 235 0.30 4.90 -5.54
C GLN A 235 1.27 5.88 -6.19
N ILE A 236 1.89 6.72 -5.37
CA ILE A 236 2.90 7.70 -5.78
C ILE A 236 4.10 7.63 -4.82
N TYR A 237 5.30 7.90 -5.32
CA TYR A 237 6.50 8.06 -4.47
C TYR A 237 6.58 9.48 -3.92
N MET A 238 6.37 9.63 -2.63
CA MET A 238 6.43 10.91 -1.91
C MET A 238 7.80 11.09 -1.26
N PRO A 239 8.40 12.29 -1.34
CA PRO A 239 9.68 12.54 -0.71
C PRO A 239 9.57 12.52 0.82
N THR A 240 10.61 12.07 1.49
CA THR A 240 10.75 12.21 2.94
C THR A 240 10.91 13.68 3.36
N LYS A 241 10.53 14.00 4.59
CA LYS A 241 10.54 15.38 5.13
C LYS A 241 11.92 16.07 5.07
N ASN A 242 12.99 15.29 5.02
CA ASN A 242 14.36 15.79 5.04
C ASN A 242 14.86 16.27 3.66
N MET A 243 14.11 15.98 2.60
CA MET A 243 14.48 16.38 1.25
C MET A 243 14.21 17.87 1.02
N ILE A 244 15.23 18.56 0.54
CA ILE A 244 15.18 20.00 0.28
C ILE A 244 14.89 20.21 -1.21
N SER A 245 13.86 21.01 -1.50
CA SER A 245 13.54 21.43 -2.87
C SER A 245 14.26 22.72 -3.24
N GLU A 246 14.57 22.91 -4.52
CA GLU A 246 15.01 24.18 -5.07
C GLU A 246 13.95 24.74 -6.03
N GLU A 247 14.30 24.84 -7.31
CA GLU A 247 13.48 25.43 -8.36
C GLU A 247 12.37 24.46 -8.85
N PRO A 248 11.30 25.00 -9.47
CA PRO A 248 10.31 24.18 -10.16
C PRO A 248 10.99 23.26 -11.18
N TRP A 249 10.54 22.01 -11.22
CA TRP A 249 11.09 21.02 -12.13
C TRP A 249 10.16 20.77 -13.31
N ASP A 250 10.74 20.67 -14.50
CA ASP A 250 10.04 20.42 -15.75
C ASP A 250 10.59 19.15 -16.40
N TYR A 251 9.70 18.19 -16.66
CA TYR A 251 10.07 16.90 -17.22
C TYR A 251 10.65 17.01 -18.62
N GLU A 252 10.09 17.84 -19.50
CA GLU A 252 10.53 17.92 -20.90
C GLU A 252 11.94 18.54 -20.96
N LYS A 253 12.18 19.57 -20.15
CA LYS A 253 13.51 20.17 -19.98
C LYS A 253 14.51 19.15 -19.44
N TRP A 254 14.15 18.41 -18.41
CA TRP A 254 15.00 17.38 -17.81
C TRP A 254 15.31 16.25 -18.80
N TYR A 255 14.30 15.74 -19.49
CA TYR A 255 14.42 14.63 -20.43
C TYR A 255 15.39 14.98 -21.56
N LYS A 256 15.34 16.22 -22.07
CA LYS A 256 16.20 16.69 -23.15
C LYS A 256 17.64 16.97 -22.70
N ASN A 257 17.84 17.57 -21.53
CA ASN A 257 19.14 18.13 -21.14
C ASN A 257 19.87 17.34 -20.05
N ASP A 258 19.13 16.73 -19.13
CA ASP A 258 19.67 16.23 -17.87
C ASP A 258 19.60 14.70 -17.75
N MET A 259 18.81 14.01 -18.58
CA MET A 259 18.65 12.55 -18.52
C MET A 259 19.99 11.79 -18.58
N LYS A 260 20.90 12.19 -19.48
CA LYS A 260 22.24 11.58 -19.57
C LYS A 260 23.05 11.78 -18.29
N ASN A 261 22.96 12.98 -17.71
CA ASN A 261 23.67 13.33 -16.48
C ASN A 261 23.13 12.52 -15.29
N PHE A 262 21.80 12.38 -15.21
CA PHE A 262 21.12 11.53 -14.24
C PHE A 262 21.62 10.08 -14.29
N PHE A 263 21.67 9.47 -15.47
CA PHE A 263 22.16 8.10 -15.62
C PHE A 263 23.63 7.91 -15.21
N LEU A 264 24.47 8.92 -15.39
CA LEU A 264 25.90 8.84 -15.06
C LEU A 264 26.19 9.05 -13.57
N ASN A 265 25.47 9.96 -12.93
CA ASN A 265 25.83 10.46 -11.60
C ASN A 265 24.86 10.09 -10.49
N GLU A 266 23.57 9.91 -10.81
CA GLU A 266 22.50 9.85 -9.80
C GLU A 266 21.71 8.53 -9.84
N PHE A 267 21.68 7.86 -10.99
CA PHE A 267 20.99 6.58 -11.16
C PHE A 267 21.71 5.45 -10.40
N ASP A 268 21.02 4.83 -9.47
CA ASP A 268 21.46 3.61 -8.77
C ASP A 268 20.23 2.75 -8.43
N LEU A 269 20.31 1.46 -8.77
CA LEU A 269 19.24 0.50 -8.48
C LEU A 269 19.01 0.26 -6.99
N ASN A 270 19.91 0.73 -6.13
CA ASN A 270 19.83 0.63 -4.67
C ASN A 270 19.35 1.90 -3.98
N GLY A 271 18.92 2.89 -4.75
CA GLY A 271 18.49 4.18 -4.25
C GLY A 271 19.16 5.30 -5.03
N VAL A 272 18.36 6.17 -5.66
CA VAL A 272 18.86 7.39 -6.29
C VAL A 272 19.76 8.17 -5.32
N LYS A 273 20.94 8.57 -5.82
CA LYS A 273 22.02 9.18 -5.03
C LYS A 273 21.81 10.65 -4.76
#